data_AF-A0A9E5EKE2-F1
#
_entry.id   AF-A0A9E5EKE2-F1
#
_cell.length_a   1.000
_cell.length_b   1.000
_cell.length_c   1.000
_cell.angle_alpha   90.00
_cell.angle_beta   90.00
_cell.angle_gamma   90.00
#
_symmetry.space_group_name_H-M   'P 1'
#
loop_
_entity.id
_entity.type
_entity.pdbx_description
1 polymer ?
#
loop_
_entity_poly.entity_id
_entity_poly.type
_entity_poly.pdbx_seq_one_letter_code
_entity_poly.pdbx_strand_id
1 'polypeptide(L)'
;MRVLFVALLLGCGSCLWGVDESPGEAKNIYGVLMQGIQDGDVSVFQELGNEDFRKQMTPQLFQSAQAEIGMRLREGYTSTYLGKISKNRKEMFLWKIIISENPEQLLVTLVLENNKVAAFYFQ
;
A
#
# COMPACT_ATOMS: atom_id res chain seq x y z
N MET A 1 17.43 -44.77 -34.37
CA MET A 1 16.29 -44.02 -34.94
C MET A 1 15.04 -44.86 -34.74
N ARG A 2 14.22 -44.52 -33.75
CA ARG A 2 12.92 -45.15 -33.48
C ARG A 2 12.01 -44.02 -33.00
N VAL A 3 11.19 -43.52 -33.92
CA VAL A 3 10.24 -42.45 -33.67
C VAL A 3 9.02 -43.09 -33.02
N LEU A 4 8.69 -42.70 -31.78
CA LEU A 4 7.42 -43.01 -31.17
C LEU A 4 6.64 -41.70 -31.03
N PHE A 5 5.69 -41.49 -31.94
CA PHE A 5 4.61 -40.52 -31.77
C PHE A 5 3.58 -41.12 -30.81
N VAL A 6 3.31 -40.45 -29.70
CA VAL A 6 2.05 -40.61 -28.96
C VAL A 6 1.46 -39.22 -28.79
N ALA A 7 0.31 -39.03 -29.43
CA ALA A 7 -0.47 -37.83 -29.39
C ALA A 7 -1.29 -37.75 -28.08
N LEU A 8 -1.41 -36.52 -27.59
CA LEU A 8 -2.57 -35.92 -26.92
C LEU A 8 -3.13 -36.61 -25.66
N LEU A 9 -2.85 -36.02 -24.50
CA LEU A 9 -3.84 -35.88 -23.44
C LEU A 9 -3.98 -34.41 -23.07
N LEU A 10 -5.23 -33.94 -23.22
CA LEU A 10 -5.78 -32.72 -22.66
C LEU A 10 -5.43 -32.61 -21.18
N GLY A 11 -4.73 -31.53 -20.83
CA GLY A 11 -4.50 -31.08 -19.46
C GLY A 11 -4.82 -29.59 -19.32
N CYS A 12 -6.07 -29.21 -19.58
CA CYS A 12 -6.63 -28.03 -18.91
C CYS A 12 -6.64 -28.33 -17.41
N GLY A 13 -5.75 -27.73 -16.62
CA GLY A 13 -5.77 -28.05 -15.20
C GLY A 13 -4.61 -27.57 -14.34
N SER A 14 -4.04 -26.41 -14.63
CA SER A 14 -3.48 -25.60 -13.56
C SER A 14 -3.40 -24.17 -14.08
N CYS A 15 -4.48 -23.42 -13.87
CA CYS A 15 -4.29 -22.03 -13.47
C CYS A 15 -3.34 -22.11 -12.27
N LEU A 16 -2.05 -21.92 -12.52
CA LEU A 16 -1.13 -21.56 -11.45
C LEU A 16 -1.71 -20.27 -10.92
N TRP A 17 -2.27 -20.36 -9.72
CA TRP A 17 -2.82 -19.26 -8.98
C TRP A 17 -1.69 -18.24 -8.89
N GLY A 18 -1.73 -17.22 -9.74
CA GLY A 18 -0.93 -16.03 -9.52
C GLY A 18 -1.33 -15.56 -8.13
N VAL A 19 -0.35 -15.47 -7.23
CA VAL A 19 -0.52 -14.67 -6.02
C VAL A 19 -0.99 -13.31 -6.54
N ASP A 20 -2.20 -12.90 -6.16
CA ASP A 20 -2.71 -11.61 -6.56
C ASP A 20 -1.83 -10.55 -5.89
N GLU A 21 -0.85 -10.07 -6.65
CA GLU A 21 0.01 -8.96 -6.27
C GLU A 21 -0.73 -7.64 -6.45
N SER A 22 -1.96 -7.62 -6.95
CA SER A 22 -2.75 -6.39 -6.99
C SER A 22 -2.97 -5.84 -5.57
N PRO A 23 -2.87 -4.52 -5.37
CA PRO A 23 -3.15 -3.92 -4.06
C PRO A 23 -4.61 -4.02 -3.63
N GLY A 24 -5.55 -4.35 -4.53
CA GLY A 24 -6.97 -4.51 -4.19
C GLY A 24 -7.55 -3.34 -3.37
N GLU A 25 -8.22 -3.65 -2.26
CA GLU A 25 -8.77 -2.67 -1.32
C GLU A 25 -7.70 -1.74 -0.70
N ALA A 26 -6.47 -2.23 -0.54
CA ALA A 26 -5.39 -1.44 0.04
C ALA A 26 -5.04 -0.21 -0.80
N LYS A 27 -5.29 -0.24 -2.13
CA LYS A 27 -5.12 0.94 -2.98
C LYS A 27 -6.08 2.07 -2.60
N ASN A 28 -7.33 1.74 -2.28
CA ASN A 28 -8.33 2.72 -1.88
C ASN A 28 -7.99 3.30 -0.51
N ILE A 29 -7.63 2.43 0.45
CA ILE A 29 -7.18 2.87 1.79
C ILE A 29 -5.96 3.78 1.67
N TYR A 30 -4.95 3.38 0.91
CA TYR A 30 -3.77 4.20 0.63
C TYR A 30 -4.16 5.59 0.07
N GLY A 31 -5.04 5.63 -0.93
CA GLY A 31 -5.50 6.89 -1.54
C GLY A 31 -6.18 7.82 -0.54
N VAL A 32 -7.07 7.27 0.31
CA VAL A 32 -7.77 8.04 1.34
C VAL A 32 -6.79 8.60 2.38
N LEU A 33 -5.81 7.81 2.83
CA LEU A 33 -4.80 8.29 3.79
C LEU A 33 -3.88 9.36 3.18
N MET A 34 -3.45 9.17 1.93
CA MET A 34 -2.66 10.18 1.20
C MET A 34 -3.42 11.49 1.04
N GLN A 35 -4.73 11.42 0.77
CA GLN A 35 -5.60 12.60 0.69
C GLN A 35 -5.78 13.25 2.07
N GLY A 36 -6.01 12.45 3.12
CA GLY A 36 -6.13 12.94 4.49
C GLY A 36 -4.91 13.71 4.97
N ILE A 37 -3.69 13.29 4.61
CA ILE A 37 -2.47 14.06 4.92
C ILE A 37 -2.43 15.39 4.18
N GLN A 38 -2.79 15.42 2.89
CA GLN A 38 -2.81 16.64 2.09
C GLN A 38 -3.84 17.66 2.64
N ASP A 39 -5.01 17.16 3.03
CA ASP A 39 -6.12 17.98 3.53
C ASP A 39 -5.98 18.33 5.02
N GLY A 40 -5.07 17.68 5.75
CA GLY A 40 -4.96 17.83 7.19
C GLY A 40 -6.12 17.18 7.95
N ASP A 41 -6.79 16.20 7.35
CA ASP A 41 -7.89 15.48 7.96
C ASP A 41 -7.39 14.27 8.76
N VAL A 42 -7.30 14.44 10.07
CA VAL A 42 -6.93 13.35 11.00
C VAL A 42 -8.03 12.30 11.15
N SER A 43 -9.28 12.62 10.81
CA SER A 43 -10.42 11.72 11.06
C SER A 43 -10.34 10.43 10.25
N VAL A 44 -9.84 10.49 9.01
CA VAL A 44 -9.66 9.28 8.17
C VAL A 44 -8.73 8.25 8.82
N PHE A 45 -7.72 8.72 9.57
CA PHE A 45 -6.79 7.86 10.31
C PHE A 45 -7.47 7.21 11.53
N GLN A 46 -8.41 7.93 12.15
CA GLN A 46 -9.23 7.43 13.25
C GLN A 46 -10.31 6.44 12.80
N GLU A 47 -10.80 6.54 11.57
CA GLU A 47 -11.83 5.64 11.05
C GLU A 47 -11.26 4.34 10.46
N LEU A 48 -10.15 4.46 9.72
CA LEU A 48 -9.52 3.34 9.02
C LEU A 48 -8.53 2.58 9.91
N GLY A 49 -8.05 3.20 10.98
CA GLY A 49 -7.15 2.62 11.98
C GLY A 49 -7.72 1.44 12.75
N ASN A 50 -6.85 0.47 13.08
CA ASN A 50 -7.12 -0.48 14.14
C ASN A 50 -6.99 0.21 15.52
N GLU A 51 -7.32 -0.49 16.60
CA GLU A 51 -7.29 0.10 17.95
C GLU A 51 -5.92 0.66 18.34
N ASP A 52 -4.85 -0.08 18.11
CA ASP A 52 -3.49 0.32 18.49
C ASP A 52 -2.97 1.49 17.67
N PHE A 53 -3.30 1.54 16.37
CA PHE A 53 -2.96 2.64 15.49
C PHE A 53 -3.66 3.93 15.93
N ARG A 54 -4.95 3.86 16.26
CA ARG A 54 -5.73 5.02 16.73
C ARG A 54 -5.21 5.59 18.04
N LYS A 55 -4.78 4.73 18.97
CA LYS A 55 -4.15 5.15 20.23
C LYS A 55 -2.84 5.92 20.01
N GLN A 56 -2.09 5.56 18.97
CA GLN A 56 -0.81 6.21 18.63
C GLN A 56 -0.99 7.46 17.79
N MET A 57 -2.07 7.55 17.01
CA MET A 57 -2.37 8.69 16.14
C MET A 57 -2.89 9.89 16.94
N THR A 58 -1.99 10.58 17.63
CA THR A 58 -2.30 11.83 18.33
C THR A 58 -2.40 12.99 17.33
N PRO A 59 -3.16 14.05 17.65
CA PRO A 59 -3.21 15.26 16.83
C PRO A 59 -1.82 15.85 16.57
N GLN A 60 -0.93 15.80 17.57
CA GLN A 60 0.44 16.33 17.46
C GLN A 60 1.26 15.52 16.46
N LEU A 61 1.21 14.17 16.55
CA LEU A 61 1.92 13.31 15.61
C LEU A 61 1.43 13.54 14.18
N PHE A 62 0.10 13.62 14.00
CA PHE A 62 -0.49 13.90 12.69
C PHE A 62 -0.06 15.26 12.15
N GLN A 63 -0.11 16.32 12.97
CA GLN A 63 0.31 17.67 12.57
C GLN A 63 1.79 17.70 12.19
N SER A 64 2.67 17.00 12.92
CA SER A 64 4.08 16.88 12.55
C SER A 64 4.26 16.21 11.20
N ALA A 65 3.59 15.08 10.96
CA ALA A 65 3.63 14.40 9.66
C ALA A 65 3.09 15.30 8.53
N GLN A 66 1.96 15.96 8.75
CA GLN A 66 1.35 16.87 7.77
C GLN A 66 2.25 18.07 7.43
N ALA A 67 2.94 18.62 8.43
CA ALA A 67 3.92 19.69 8.20
C ALA A 67 5.14 19.20 7.42
N GLU A 68 5.60 17.98 7.68
CA GLU A 68 6.78 17.40 7.04
C GLU A 68 6.53 17.00 5.58
N ILE A 69 5.44 16.28 5.31
CA ILE A 69 5.19 15.67 3.99
C ILE A 69 3.96 16.23 3.27
N GLY A 70 2.95 16.71 4.00
CA GLY A 70 1.68 17.14 3.41
C GLY A 70 1.81 18.30 2.43
N MET A 71 2.65 19.31 2.74
CA MET A 71 2.92 20.41 1.80
C MET A 71 3.57 19.91 0.51
N ARG A 72 4.56 19.03 0.62
CA ARG A 72 5.29 18.45 -0.51
C ARG A 72 4.39 17.61 -1.40
N LEU A 73 3.47 16.83 -0.81
CA LEU A 73 2.48 16.06 -1.58
C LEU A 73 1.52 16.97 -2.36
N ARG A 74 1.16 18.15 -1.82
CA ARG A 74 0.29 19.11 -2.51
C ARG A 74 0.94 19.78 -3.73
N GLU A 75 2.26 19.79 -3.82
CA GLU A 75 3.00 20.21 -5.03
C GLU A 75 2.86 19.18 -6.17
N GLY A 76 2.30 18.01 -5.86
CA GLY A 76 2.08 16.91 -6.78
C GLY A 76 3.07 15.78 -6.56
N TYR A 77 2.66 14.57 -6.91
CA TYR A 77 3.52 13.40 -6.84
C TYR A 77 3.02 12.33 -7.82
N THR A 78 3.92 11.43 -8.19
CA THR A 78 3.55 10.16 -8.81
C THR A 78 3.68 9.04 -7.80
N SER A 79 2.82 8.03 -7.89
CA SER A 79 2.86 6.85 -7.03
C SER A 79 2.88 5.58 -7.87
N THR A 80 3.86 4.71 -7.60
CA THR A 80 4.02 3.41 -8.26
C THR A 80 3.93 2.31 -7.21
N TYR A 81 2.96 1.42 -7.37
CA TYR A 81 2.86 0.25 -6.50
C TYR A 81 4.02 -0.71 -6.75
N LEU A 82 4.69 -1.13 -5.67
CA LEU A 82 5.88 -1.97 -5.73
C LEU A 82 5.59 -3.43 -5.39
N GLY A 83 4.54 -3.71 -4.63
CA GLY A 83 4.19 -5.06 -4.22
C GLY A 83 3.64 -5.16 -2.80
N LYS A 84 3.42 -6.40 -2.38
CA LYS A 84 2.91 -6.76 -1.06
C LYS A 84 3.84 -7.75 -0.38
N ILE A 85 3.99 -7.60 0.93
CA ILE A 85 4.65 -8.56 1.81
C ILE A 85 3.63 -9.01 2.85
N SER A 86 3.26 -10.29 2.83
CA SER A 86 2.40 -10.89 3.86
C SER A 86 3.27 -11.51 4.95
N LYS A 87 3.07 -11.09 6.21
CA LYS A 87 3.77 -11.63 7.38
C LYS A 87 2.79 -11.81 8.54
N ASN A 88 2.63 -13.05 9.00
CA ASN A 88 1.63 -13.41 10.00
C ASN A 88 0.23 -12.96 9.55
N ARG A 89 -0.49 -12.21 10.38
CA ARG A 89 -1.82 -11.64 10.07
C ARG A 89 -1.75 -10.24 9.46
N LYS A 90 -0.56 -9.77 9.09
CA LYS A 90 -0.33 -8.43 8.55
C LYS A 90 0.03 -8.50 7.07
N GLU A 91 -0.55 -7.59 6.30
CA GLU A 91 -0.21 -7.37 4.92
C GLU A 91 0.42 -5.99 4.79
N MET A 92 1.66 -5.95 4.29
CA MET A 92 2.40 -4.70 4.07
C MET A 92 2.38 -4.40 2.57
N PHE A 93 1.80 -3.29 2.19
CA PHE A 93 1.71 -2.82 0.82
C PHE A 93 2.67 -1.65 0.63
N LEU A 94 3.42 -1.68 -0.47
CA LEU A 94 4.53 -0.78 -0.71
C LEU A 94 4.28 0.07 -1.96
N TRP A 95 4.49 1.38 -1.83
CA TRP A 95 4.48 2.31 -2.96
C TRP A 95 5.75 3.14 -2.98
N LYS A 96 6.34 3.29 -4.16
CA LYS A 96 7.32 4.34 -4.42
C LYS A 96 6.55 5.60 -4.78
N ILE A 97 6.87 6.71 -4.12
CA ILE A 97 6.41 8.04 -4.53
C ILE A 97 7.59 8.88 -5.00
N ILE A 98 7.32 9.73 -6.00
CA ILE A 98 8.26 10.73 -6.50
C ILE A 98 7.52 12.06 -6.45
N ILE A 99 8.01 12.99 -5.64
CA ILE A 99 7.39 14.31 -5.46
C ILE A 99 7.75 15.18 -6.67
N SER A 100 6.81 15.95 -7.18
CA SER A 100 7.07 16.90 -8.28
C SER A 100 8.13 17.92 -7.84
N GLU A 101 8.95 18.43 -8.76
CA GLU A 101 10.01 19.42 -8.47
C GLU A 101 11.15 18.96 -7.54
N ASN A 102 11.07 17.76 -6.95
CA ASN A 102 12.12 17.16 -6.11
C ASN A 102 12.43 15.71 -6.55
N PRO A 103 13.67 15.38 -6.97
CA PRO A 103 14.03 14.02 -7.39
C PRO A 103 14.02 12.97 -6.25
N GLU A 104 13.75 13.38 -5.02
CA GLU A 104 13.62 12.50 -3.86
C GLU A 104 12.52 11.46 -4.07
N GLN A 105 12.88 10.20 -3.82
CA GLN A 105 11.99 9.07 -3.88
C GLN A 105 11.73 8.61 -2.46
N LEU A 106 10.46 8.46 -2.11
CA LEU A 106 10.06 7.96 -0.80
C LEU A 106 9.36 6.62 -0.95
N LEU A 107 9.50 5.78 0.07
CA LEU A 107 8.76 4.55 0.22
C LEU A 107 7.59 4.79 1.17
N VAL A 108 6.37 4.60 0.68
CA VAL A 108 5.18 4.56 1.52
C VAL A 108 4.87 3.12 1.86
N THR A 109 4.75 2.83 3.15
CA THR A 109 4.32 1.52 3.65
C THR A 109 2.95 1.64 4.30
N LEU A 110 1.98 0.90 3.79
CA LEU A 110 0.69 0.66 4.44
C LEU A 110 0.67 -0.74 5.03
N VAL A 111 0.43 -0.86 6.32
CA VAL A 111 0.25 -2.15 6.98
C VAL A 111 -1.21 -2.33 7.33
N LEU A 112 -1.82 -3.38 6.81
CA LEU A 112 -3.18 -3.80 7.16
C LEU A 112 -3.14 -5.02 8.08
N GLU A 113 -4.02 -5.03 9.08
CA GLU A 113 -4.35 -6.19 9.89
C GLU A 113 -5.88 -6.31 9.92
N ASN A 114 -6.43 -7.41 9.40
CA ASN A 114 -7.88 -7.61 9.24
C ASN A 114 -8.59 -6.42 8.54
N ASN A 115 -8.04 -5.93 7.43
CA ASN A 115 -8.51 -4.77 6.66
C ASN A 115 -8.57 -3.43 7.43
N LYS A 116 -7.88 -3.33 8.57
CA LYS A 116 -7.69 -2.07 9.31
C LYS A 116 -6.24 -1.63 9.27
N VAL A 117 -6.03 -0.33 9.24
CA VAL A 117 -4.69 0.28 9.20
C VAL A 117 -4.00 0.04 10.54
N ALA A 118 -2.91 -0.74 10.51
CA ALA A 118 -2.05 -1.00 11.66
C ALA A 118 -0.82 -0.09 11.68
N ALA A 119 -0.39 0.39 10.51
CA ALA A 119 0.65 1.40 10.36
C ALA A 119 0.58 2.07 8.98
N PHE A 120 1.00 3.32 8.91
CA PHE A 120 1.14 4.08 7.68
C PHE A 120 2.28 5.09 7.84
N TYR A 121 3.32 5.00 7.04
CA TYR A 121 4.50 5.86 7.17
C TYR A 121 5.28 5.99 5.86
N PHE A 122 6.09 7.04 5.81
CA PHE A 122 7.00 7.38 4.71
C PHE A 122 8.44 7.08 5.16
N GLN A 123 9.29 6.63 4.25
CA GLN A 123 10.73 6.41 4.45
C GLN A 123 11.53 6.99 3.31
#